data_AF-A0AAV6B0K1-F1
#
_entry.id   AF-A0AAV6B0K1-F1
#
_cell.length_a   1.000
_cell.length_b   1.000
_cell.length_c   1.000
_cell.angle_alpha   90.00
_cell.angle_beta   90.00
_cell.angle_gamma   90.00
#
_symmetry.space_group_name_H-M   'P 1'
#
loop_
_entity.id
_entity.type
_entity.pdbx_description
1 polymer ?
#
loop_
_entity_poly.entity_id
_entity_poly.type
_entity_poly.pdbx_seq_one_letter_code
_entity_poly.pdbx_strand_id
1 'polypeptide(L)' 'HFQQGAETPAGLSKDPSLVVYDALGGGVGQTIGYVEGREAAQPFDQPIPIDAINAALVDDIFYNPFKK' A
#
# COMPACT_ATOMS: atom_id res chain seq x y z
N HIS A 1 11.72 -17.92 -19.03
CA HIS A 1 11.45 -18.49 -17.70
C HIS A 1 10.54 -17.54 -16.91
N PHE A 2 9.23 -17.58 -17.17
CA PHE A 2 8.22 -17.00 -16.29
C PHE A 2 7.79 -18.14 -15.35
N GLN A 3 8.55 -18.38 -14.29
CA GLN A 3 8.31 -19.50 -13.38
C GLN A 3 7.91 -18.98 -12.01
N GLN A 4 6.82 -19.57 -11.50
CA GLN A 4 6.16 -19.40 -10.20
C GLN A 4 5.24 -18.17 -10.05
N GLY A 5 4.22 -18.09 -10.91
CA GLY A 5 3.03 -17.24 -10.66
C GLY A 5 1.86 -17.96 -9.95
N ALA A 6 2.02 -19.26 -9.64
CA ALA A 6 0.91 -20.11 -9.18
C ALA A 6 0.91 -20.38 -7.67
N GLU A 7 2.00 -20.09 -6.97
CA GLU A 7 2.07 -20.25 -5.52
C GLU A 7 2.05 -18.87 -4.86
N THR A 8 0.95 -18.56 -4.20
CA THR A 8 0.81 -17.37 -3.38
C THR A 8 1.84 -17.46 -2.25
N PRO A 9 2.79 -16.52 -2.15
CA PRO A 9 3.73 -16.47 -1.03
C PRO A 9 2.96 -16.50 0.30
N ALA A 10 3.49 -17.19 1.30
CA ALA A 10 2.85 -17.28 2.61
C ALA A 10 2.57 -15.86 3.15
N GLY A 11 1.29 -15.52 3.35
CA GLY A 11 0.86 -14.20 3.80
C GLY A 11 0.21 -13.31 2.72
N LEU A 12 0.28 -13.67 1.44
CA LEU A 12 -0.57 -13.02 0.43
C LEU A 12 -1.97 -13.63 0.45
N SER A 13 -2.99 -12.78 0.48
CA SER A 13 -4.37 -13.23 0.28
C SER A 13 -4.62 -13.54 -1.21
N LYS A 14 -5.82 -14.05 -1.53
CA LYS A 14 -6.26 -14.19 -2.93
C LYS A 14 -6.64 -12.85 -3.56
N ASP A 15 -6.61 -11.78 -2.78
CA ASP A 15 -6.99 -10.45 -3.27
C ASP A 15 -5.88 -9.90 -4.17
N PRO A 16 -6.23 -9.05 -5.15
CA PRO A 16 -5.25 -8.41 -6.00
C PRO A 16 -4.22 -7.62 -5.18
N SER A 17 -2.97 -7.70 -5.58
CA SER A 17 -1.93 -6.82 -5.02
C SER A 17 -2.12 -5.39 -5.55
N LEU A 18 -2.23 -4.44 -4.64
CA LEU A 18 -2.34 -3.02 -4.97
C LEU A 18 -1.02 -2.48 -5.54
N VAL A 19 -1.11 -1.64 -6.58
CA VAL A 19 0.01 -0.85 -7.09
C VAL A 19 -0.18 0.59 -6.60
N VAL A 20 0.81 1.12 -5.89
CA VAL A 20 0.78 2.47 -5.30
C VAL A 20 1.89 3.33 -5.89
N TYR A 21 1.58 4.60 -6.17
CA TYR A 21 2.61 5.60 -6.43
C TYR A 21 3.34 5.93 -5.12
N ASP A 22 4.68 5.87 -5.14
CA ASP A 22 5.50 6.18 -3.97
C ASP A 22 6.56 7.24 -4.30
N ALA A 23 6.55 8.29 -3.48
CA ALA A 23 7.56 9.35 -3.47
C ALA A 23 8.17 9.56 -2.06
N LEU A 24 7.82 8.71 -1.09
CA LEU A 24 8.32 8.75 0.28
C LEU A 24 9.50 7.80 0.51
N GLY A 25 9.67 6.79 -0.36
CA GLY A 25 10.80 5.85 -0.30
C GLY A 25 10.51 4.57 0.47
N GLY A 26 9.27 4.06 0.36
CA GLY A 26 8.87 2.77 0.90
C GLY A 26 9.61 1.61 0.23
N GLY A 27 10.31 0.82 1.04
CA GLY A 27 11.03 -0.38 0.61
C GLY A 27 10.19 -1.65 0.73
N VAL A 28 10.62 -2.70 0.02
CA VAL A 28 10.04 -4.05 0.17
C VAL A 28 10.14 -4.50 1.63
N GLY A 29 9.03 -4.95 2.20
CA GLY A 29 8.93 -5.40 3.58
C GLY A 29 8.59 -4.30 4.60
N GLN A 30 8.57 -3.02 4.19
CA GLN A 30 8.06 -1.94 5.03
C GLN A 30 6.53 -1.90 5.01
N THR A 31 5.95 -1.50 6.14
CA THR A 31 4.50 -1.23 6.22
C THR A 31 4.25 0.22 5.83
N ILE A 32 3.27 0.43 4.95
CA ILE A 32 2.88 1.75 4.47
C ILE A 32 1.40 2.02 4.76
N GLY A 33 1.05 3.29 4.95
CA GLY A 33 -0.32 3.78 4.86
C GLY A 33 -0.57 4.28 3.44
N TYR A 34 -1.68 3.87 2.82
CA TYR A 34 -2.03 4.28 1.47
C TYR A 34 -3.45 4.86 1.39
N VAL A 35 -3.67 5.69 0.37
CA VAL A 35 -4.99 6.27 0.04
C VAL A 35 -5.33 5.89 -1.40
N GLU A 36 -6.58 5.49 -1.65
CA GLU A 36 -7.10 5.12 -2.97
C GLU A 36 -8.14 6.09 -3.53
N GLY A 37 -8.42 5.98 -4.83
CA GLY A 37 -9.42 6.73 -5.55
C GLY A 37 -9.02 8.18 -5.81
N ARG A 38 -10.03 9.05 -5.89
CA ARG A 38 -9.85 10.47 -6.26
C ARG A 38 -8.97 11.25 -5.28
N GLU A 39 -8.87 10.79 -4.04
CA GLU A 39 -8.07 11.43 -2.99
C GLU A 39 -6.57 11.24 -3.22
N ALA A 40 -6.15 10.16 -3.89
CA ALA A 40 -4.74 9.88 -4.16
C ALA A 40 -4.04 10.98 -4.97
N ALA A 41 -4.78 11.66 -5.86
CA ALA A 41 -4.26 12.73 -6.71
C ALA A 41 -4.34 14.13 -6.06
N GLN A 42 -5.03 14.29 -4.92
CA GLN A 42 -5.21 15.61 -4.27
C GLN A 42 -3.91 16.27 -3.78
N PRO A 43 -2.85 15.54 -3.37
CA PRO A 43 -1.60 16.15 -2.93
C PRO A 43 -0.81 16.90 -4.02
N PHE A 44 -1.16 16.73 -5.30
CA PHE A 44 -0.42 17.31 -6.42
C PHE A 44 -1.09 18.58 -6.94
N ASP A 45 -0.29 19.61 -7.25
CA ASP A 45 -0.77 20.87 -7.81
C ASP A 45 -1.45 20.70 -9.19
N GLN A 46 -1.03 19.67 -9.94
CA GLN A 46 -1.62 19.29 -11.20
C GLN A 46 -2.27 17.91 -11.08
N PRO A 47 -3.41 17.67 -11.76
CA PRO A 47 -4.00 16.35 -11.78
C PRO A 47 -3.04 15.36 -12.41
N ILE A 48 -2.61 14.36 -11.64
CA ILE A 48 -1.82 13.23 -12.14
C ILE A 48 -2.70 11.98 -12.22
N PRO A 49 -2.45 11.08 -13.17
CA PRO A 49 -3.29 9.90 -13.38
C PRO A 49 -2.91 8.77 -12.41
N ILE A 50 -3.07 9.00 -11.11
CA ILE A 50 -2.93 7.97 -10.07
C ILE A 50 -4.24 7.81 -9.31
N ASP A 51 -4.50 6.60 -8.87
CA ASP A 51 -5.64 6.22 -8.05
C ASP A 51 -5.22 5.55 -6.74
N ALA A 52 -3.91 5.45 -6.46
CA ALA A 52 -3.38 4.99 -5.19
C ALA A 52 -2.02 5.66 -4.89
N ILE A 53 -1.84 6.15 -3.67
CA ILE A 53 -0.59 6.82 -3.22
C ILE A 53 -0.12 6.25 -1.87
N ASN A 54 1.20 6.06 -1.72
CA ASN A 54 1.83 5.90 -0.42
C ASN A 54 1.78 7.23 0.34
N ALA A 55 0.93 7.30 1.36
CA ALA A 55 0.70 8.50 2.16
C ALA A 55 1.54 8.54 3.44
N ALA A 56 2.07 7.40 3.89
CA ALA A 56 2.87 7.32 5.11
C ALA A 56 3.78 6.08 5.16
N LEU A 57 4.97 6.24 5.71
CA LEU A 57 5.78 5.14 6.22
C LEU A 57 5.36 4.87 7.67
N VAL A 58 5.07 3.62 8.01
CA VAL A 58 4.62 3.25 9.35
C VAL A 58 5.80 2.78 10.18
N ASP A 59 6.05 3.46 11.29
CA ASP A 59 7.08 3.08 12.27
C ASP A 59 6.53 2.06 13.27
N ASP A 60 5.42 2.41 13.94
CA ASP A 60 4.84 1.61 15.03
C ASP A 60 3.30 1.54 14.91
N ILE A 61 2.75 0.38 15.25
CA ILE A 61 1.30 0.15 15.33
C ILE A 61 0.95 -0.20 16.77
N PHE A 62 0.19 0.68 17.43
CA PHE A 62 -0.32 0.46 18.78
C PHE A 62 -1.78 0.04 18.71
N TYR A 63 -2.11 -1.14 19.25
CA TYR A 63 -3.48 -1.65 19.30
C TYR A 63 -3.85 -2.12 20.72
N ASN A 64 -4.88 -1.51 21.31
CA ASN A 64 -5.42 -1.89 22.61
C ASN A 64 -6.95 -2.11 22.50
N PRO A 65 -7.41 -3.33 22.19
CA PRO A 65 -8.84 -3.60 22.09
C PRO A 65 -9.50 -3.52 23.47
N PHE A 66 -10.71 -2.93 23.53
CA PHE A 66 -11.50 -2.97 24.76
C PHE A 66 -11.84 -4.41 25.14
N LYS A 67 -11.62 -4.77 26.40
CA LYS A 67 -12.13 -6.03 26.96
C LYS A 67 -13.64 -5.92 27.10
N LYS A 68 -14.38 -6.90 26.57
CA LYS A 68 -15.81 -7.09 26.87
C LYS A 68 -16.01 -7.42 28.33
#